data_AF-A0A954VZP6-F1
#
_entry.id   AF-A0A954VZP6-F1
#
_cell.length_a   1.000
_cell.length_b   1.000
_cell.length_c   1.000
_cell.angle_alpha   90.00
_cell.angle_beta   90.00
_cell.angle_gamma   90.00
#
_symmetry.space_group_name_H-M   'P 1'
#
loop_
_entity.id
_entity.type
_entity.pdbx_description
1 polymer ?
#
loop_
_entity_poly.entity_id
_entity_poly.type
_entity_poly.pdbx_seq_one_letter_code
_entity_poly.pdbx_strand_id
1 'polypeptide(L)' 'MSISPHEILQRYFGFEQFRANQASIIQHVLEQKHALVIMPTGMGKSLCYQIPA' A
#
# COMPACT_ATOMS: atom_id res chain seq x y z
N MET A 1 -12.69 -11.52 10.49
CA MET A 1 -12.75 -10.12 10.04
C MET A 1 -11.37 -9.77 9.51
N SER A 2 -11.25 -9.43 8.23
CA SER A 2 -9.99 -9.00 7.63
C SER A 2 -9.71 -7.55 8.03
N ILE A 3 -8.50 -7.27 8.51
CA ILE A 3 -8.02 -5.90 8.73
C ILE A 3 -7.90 -5.17 7.38
N SER A 4 -8.29 -3.90 7.34
CA SER A 4 -8.21 -3.06 6.14
C SER A 4 -6.78 -2.56 5.90
N PRO A 5 -6.43 -2.17 4.65
CA PRO A 5 -5.15 -1.55 4.34
C PRO A 5 -4.83 -0.31 5.20
N HIS A 6 -5.84 0.49 5.54
CA HIS A 6 -5.67 1.68 6.39
C HIS A 6 -5.37 1.30 7.84
N GLU A 7 -6.03 0.27 8.38
CA GLU A 7 -5.72 -0.24 9.72
C GLU A 7 -4.30 -0.83 9.78
N ILE A 8 -3.86 -1.54 8.73
CA ILE A 8 -2.47 -2.02 8.63
C ILE A 8 -1.49 -0.84 8.62
N LEU A 9 -1.76 0.16 7.78
CA LEU A 9 -0.94 1.37 7.66
C LEU A 9 -0.76 2.06 9.02
N GLN A 10 -1.86 2.27 9.74
CA GLN A 10 -1.82 2.91 11.05
C GLN A 10 -1.14 2.02 12.10
N ARG A 11 -1.53 0.76 12.19
CA ARG A 11 -1.08 -0.16 13.26
C ARG A 11 0.39 -0.53 13.17
N TYR A 12 0.90 -0.76 11.96
CA TYR A 12 2.25 -1.31 11.76
C TYR A 12 3.25 -0.28 11.24
N PHE A 13 2.77 0.74 10.52
CA PHE A 13 3.65 1.74 9.91
C PHE A 13 3.50 3.14 10.52
N GLY A 14 2.50 3.36 11.38
CA GLY A 14 2.32 4.62 12.11
C GLY A 14 1.93 5.80 11.21
N PHE A 15 1.42 5.56 10.00
CA PHE A 15 0.96 6.62 9.11
C PHE A 15 -0.56 6.72 9.13
N GLU A 16 -1.08 7.95 9.14
CA GLU A 16 -2.52 8.21 9.13
C GLU A 16 -3.14 8.08 7.74
N GLN A 17 -2.35 8.32 6.69
CA GLN A 17 -2.83 8.33 5.31
C GLN A 17 -1.77 7.83 4.34
N PHE A 18 -2.26 7.20 3.27
CA PHE A 18 -1.44 6.84 2.12
C PHE A 18 -0.92 8.10 1.42
N ARG A 19 0.32 8.02 0.92
CA ARG A 19 0.82 9.00 -0.05
C ARG A 19 0.15 8.78 -1.41
N ALA A 20 0.31 9.77 -2.29
CA ALA A 20 -0.24 9.72 -3.64
C ALA A 20 0.02 8.37 -4.33
N ASN A 21 -1.03 7.83 -4.95
CA ASN A 21 -1.06 6.55 -5.68
C ASN A 21 -0.84 5.27 -4.86
N GLN A 22 -0.42 5.32 -3.59
CA GLN A 22 -0.21 4.09 -2.81
C GLN A 22 -1.51 3.31 -2.62
N ALA A 23 -2.60 3.99 -2.25
CA ALA A 23 -3.91 3.36 -2.06
C ALA A 23 -4.44 2.68 -3.33
N SER A 24 -4.31 3.34 -4.49
CA SER A 24 -4.76 2.78 -5.77
C SER A 24 -3.90 1.60 -6.23
N ILE A 25 -2.58 1.66 -6.02
CA ILE A 25 -1.67 0.54 -6.30
C ILE A 25 -2.01 -0.67 -5.42
N ILE A 26 -2.18 -0.45 -4.11
CA ILE A 26 -2.54 -1.51 -3.15
C ILE A 26 -3.86 -2.16 -3.55
N GLN A 27 -4.88 -1.35 -3.87
CA GLN A 27 -6.18 -1.84 -4.31
C GLN A 27 -6.05 -2.67 -5.59
N HIS A 28 -5.27 -2.22 -6.58
CA HIS A 28 -5.03 -2.95 -7.82
C HIS A 28 -4.37 -4.32 -7.59
N VAL A 29 -3.41 -4.40 -6.65
CA VAL A 29 -2.75 -5.66 -6.27
C VAL A 29 -3.71 -6.58 -5.51
N LEU A 30 -4.53 -6.04 -4.59
CA LEU A 30 -5.54 -6.81 -3.86
C LEU A 30 -6.59 -7.41 -4.80
N GLU A 31 -6.89 -6.73 -5.91
CA GLU A 31 -7.72 -7.22 -7.02
C GLU A 31 -7.02 -8.28 -7.89
N GLN A 32 -5.86 -8.79 -7.47
CA GLN A 32 -5.08 -9.82 -8.15
C GLN A 32 -4.59 -9.41 -9.55
N LYS A 33 -4.42 -8.10 -9.79
CA LYS A 33 -3.89 -7.58 -11.06
C LYS A 33 -2.39 -7.34 -10.97
N HIS A 34 -1.70 -7.57 -12.09
CA HIS A 34 -0.27 -7.26 -12.21
C HIS A 34 -0.03 -5.75 -12.24
N ALA A 35 1.05 -5.29 -11.59
CA ALA A 35 1.43 -3.88 -11.55
C ALA A 35 2.93 -3.71 -11.81
N LEU A 36 3.29 -2.68 -12.60
CA LEU A 36 4.64 -2.14 -12.68
C LEU A 36 4.63 -0.79 -11.97
N VAL A 37 5.37 -0.69 -10.86
CA VAL A 37 5.39 0.51 -10.01
C VAL A 37 6.74 1.21 -10.12
N ILE A 38 6.74 2.39 -10.73
CA ILE A 38 7.92 3.27 -10.84
C ILE A 38 7.71 4.45 -9.89
N MET A 39 8.51 4.50 -8.83
CA MET A 39 8.43 5.56 -7.82
C MET A 39 9.86 5.96 -7.39
N PRO A 40 10.11 7.26 -7.14
CA PRO A 40 11.38 7.72 -6.59
C PRO A 40 11.75 7.05 -5.26
N THR A 41 13.04 7.04 -4.93
CA THR A 41 13.54 6.61 -3.62
C THR A 41 12.86 7.40 -2.51
N GLY A 42 12.50 6.71 -1.42
CA GLY A 42 11.85 7.34 -0.25
C GLY A 42 10.34 7.59 -0.39
N MET A 43 9.73 7.36 -1.56
CA MET A 43 8.28 7.55 -1.75
C MET A 43 7.40 6.40 -1.21
N GLY A 44 8.00 5.39 -0.57
CA GLY A 44 7.24 4.32 0.08
C GLY A 44 6.71 3.25 -0.87
N LYS A 45 7.44 2.93 -1.95
CA LYS A 45 7.14 1.77 -2.82
C LYS A 45 6.98 0.46 -2.03
N SER A 46 7.69 0.31 -0.91
CA SER A 46 7.63 -0.88 -0.07
C SER A 46 6.26 -1.17 0.53
N LEU A 47 5.54 -0.12 0.94
CA LEU A 47 4.18 -0.26 1.47
C LEU A 47 3.25 -0.90 0.44
N CYS A 48 3.44 -0.60 -0.85
CA CYS A 48 2.59 -1.07 -1.94
C CYS A 48 2.62 -2.59 -2.16
N TYR A 49 3.64 -3.30 -1.66
CA TYR A 49 3.70 -4.77 -1.70
C TYR A 49 3.69 -5.43 -0.31
N GLN A 50 4.01 -4.69 0.76
CA GLN A 50 3.97 -5.23 2.13
C GLN A 50 2.56 -5.28 2.71
N ILE A 51 1.70 -4.31 2.38
CA ILE A 51 0.33 -4.27 2.91
C ILE A 51 -0.57 -5.36 2.28
N PRO A 52 -0.45 -5.70 0.99
CA PRO A 52 -1.21 -6.82 0.41
C PRO A 52 -0.75 -8.24 0.80
N ALA A 53 0.42 -8.40 1.44
CA ALA A 53 1.04 -9.69 1.77
C ALA A 53 0.58 -10.23 3.13
#